data_AF-A0A813X462-F1
#
_entry.id   AF-A0A813X462-F1
#
_cell.length_a   1.000
_cell.length_b   1.000
_cell.length_c   1.000
_cell.angle_alpha   90.00
_cell.angle_beta   90.00
_cell.angle_gamma   90.00
#
_symmetry.space_group_name_H-M   'P 1'
#
loop_
_entity.id
_entity.type
_entity.pdbx_description
1 polymer ?
#
loop_
_entity_poly.entity_id
_entity_poly.type
_entity_poly.pdbx_seq_one_letter_code
_entity_poly.pdbx_strand_id
1 'polypeptide(L)'
;MGFFDLHEPEDGQDRFFLYAMIILPVCAATSYLFDAWYHYTHSDEERNYQGLLSTIVIVFSYLQYCAPIRSRKALTIYFLSVCLITEAATIGYLLYYIKKKDITNIIFHVSSLLLEILFTSALIYCRVVREYESHIVVENKHLFHFMSRLEVILTIFIPVYVNVKYTSLTRNMIAYFLLFDFFSDSYSRFQGVWIKSALYLFATTTTVAVATEWVYFNHHEHIYEQVSIVAELVSEGLCDLIIILQFFPFHFKTQHVNNIARQALLIHRNLHASIANPSIPNGDANETSQNGEIKGIAELVNTSSSNETELNTSM
;
A
#
# COMPACT_ATOMS: atom_id res chain seq x y z
N MET A 1 26.21 -1.58 -12.74
CA MET A 1 24.86 -1.97 -13.19
C MET A 1 24.17 -2.64 -12.02
N GLY A 2 23.11 -2.03 -11.49
CA GLY A 2 22.38 -2.57 -10.33
C GLY A 2 21.58 -3.82 -10.70
N PHE A 3 21.41 -4.74 -9.74
CA PHE A 3 20.71 -6.02 -9.93
C PHE A 3 19.21 -5.86 -10.29
N PHE A 4 18.63 -4.69 -9.98
CA PHE A 4 17.28 -4.30 -10.38
C PHE A 4 17.35 -3.04 -11.23
N ASP A 5 16.66 -3.05 -12.37
CA ASP A 5 16.33 -1.86 -13.15
C ASP A 5 15.19 -1.13 -12.43
N LEU A 6 15.57 -0.23 -11.52
CA LEU A 6 14.66 0.53 -10.66
C LEU A 6 14.21 1.80 -11.36
N HIS A 7 13.03 2.32 -11.01
CA HIS A 7 12.69 3.70 -11.36
C HIS A 7 13.74 4.67 -10.80
N GLU A 8 14.05 5.72 -11.56
CA GLU A 8 14.91 6.78 -11.05
C GLU A 8 14.24 7.38 -9.81
N PRO A 9 14.99 7.58 -8.72
CA PRO A 9 14.44 8.22 -7.54
C PRO A 9 13.90 9.60 -7.93
N GLU A 10 12.65 9.91 -7.56
CA GLU A 10 12.17 11.29 -7.62
C GLU A 10 13.07 12.18 -6.74
N ASP A 11 13.16 13.49 -7.03
CA ASP A 11 14.04 14.41 -6.29
C ASP A 11 13.86 14.26 -4.76
N GLY A 12 14.90 13.77 -4.08
CA GLY A 12 14.92 13.51 -2.64
C GLY A 12 14.65 12.06 -2.21
N GLN A 13 14.48 11.11 -3.14
CA GLN A 13 14.23 9.70 -2.81
C GLN A 13 15.54 8.91 -2.58
N ASP A 14 15.85 8.54 -1.34
CA ASP A 14 17.00 7.68 -1.02
C ASP A 14 16.85 6.27 -1.64
N ARG A 15 17.88 5.83 -2.36
CA ARG A 15 17.96 4.50 -2.98
C ARG A 15 17.84 3.38 -1.95
N PHE A 16 18.26 3.61 -0.72
CA PHE A 16 18.06 2.66 0.38
C PHE A 16 16.58 2.28 0.56
N PHE A 17 15.68 3.25 0.49
CA PHE A 17 14.24 3.00 0.63
C PHE A 17 13.67 2.22 -0.56
N LEU A 18 14.14 2.48 -1.78
CA LEU A 18 13.74 1.71 -2.96
C LEU A 18 14.11 0.23 -2.82
N TYR A 19 15.31 -0.07 -2.29
CA TYR A 19 15.71 -1.45 -2.01
C TYR A 19 14.92 -2.05 -0.85
N ALA A 20 14.66 -1.28 0.21
CA ALA A 20 13.88 -1.75 1.36
C ALA A 20 12.45 -2.16 0.96
N MET A 21 11.81 -1.42 0.05
CA MET A 21 10.47 -1.76 -0.47
C MET A 21 10.43 -3.11 -1.22
N ILE A 22 11.56 -3.56 -1.77
CA ILE A 22 11.65 -4.86 -2.46
C ILE A 22 12.05 -5.97 -1.49
N ILE A 23 13.03 -5.70 -0.61
CA ILE A 23 13.64 -6.69 0.27
C ILE A 23 12.72 -7.04 1.45
N LEU A 24 12.07 -6.05 2.06
CA LEU A 24 11.25 -6.28 3.25
C LEU A 24 10.08 -7.25 3.02
N PRO A 25 9.32 -7.18 1.90
CA PRO A 25 8.30 -8.19 1.59
C PRO A 25 8.87 -9.61 1.47
N VAL A 26 10.04 -9.76 0.85
CA VAL A 26 10.70 -11.07 0.71
C VAL A 26 11.15 -11.60 2.08
N CYS A 27 11.74 -10.75 2.91
CA CYS A 27 12.14 -11.11 4.27
C CYS A 27 10.95 -11.50 5.13
N ALA A 28 9.84 -10.76 5.03
CA ALA A 28 8.61 -11.05 5.76
C ALA A 28 8.02 -12.40 5.32
N ALA A 29 7.82 -12.61 4.01
CA ALA A 29 7.31 -13.87 3.46
C ALA A 29 8.20 -15.06 3.85
N THR A 30 9.53 -14.89 3.80
CA THR A 30 10.47 -15.92 4.22
C THR A 30 10.34 -16.22 5.72
N SER A 31 10.19 -15.19 6.55
CA SER A 31 9.94 -15.38 7.98
C SER A 31 8.63 -16.09 8.25
N TYR A 32 7.58 -15.81 7.47
CA TYR A 32 6.29 -16.49 7.56
C TYR A 32 6.43 -17.98 7.25
N LEU A 33 7.21 -18.33 6.23
CA LEU A 33 7.52 -19.71 5.89
C LEU A 33 8.25 -20.45 7.02
N PHE A 34 9.25 -19.81 7.64
CA PHE A 34 9.95 -20.39 8.79
C PHE A 34 9.03 -20.59 9.99
N ASP A 35 8.11 -19.65 10.24
CA ASP A 35 7.11 -19.72 11.30
C ASP A 35 6.14 -20.90 11.08
N ALA A 36 5.62 -21.03 9.85
CA ALA A 36 4.77 -22.15 9.45
C ALA A 36 5.47 -23.51 9.60
N TRP A 37 6.73 -23.58 9.17
CA TRP A 37 7.56 -24.78 9.30
C TRP A 37 7.82 -25.14 10.76
N TYR A 38 8.10 -24.14 11.61
CA TYR A 38 8.28 -24.34 13.04
C TYR A 38 7.03 -24.95 13.68
N HIS A 39 5.85 -24.36 13.41
CA HIS A 39 4.57 -24.89 13.89
C HIS A 39 4.28 -26.32 13.42
N TYR A 40 4.57 -26.63 12.16
CA TYR A 40 4.36 -27.97 11.61
C TYR A 40 5.26 -29.05 12.24
N THR A 41 6.50 -28.68 12.60
CA THR A 41 7.52 -29.60 13.14
C THR A 41 7.47 -29.75 14.65
N HIS A 42 7.03 -28.73 15.38
CA HIS A 42 6.94 -28.71 16.84
C HIS A 42 5.48 -28.79 17.33
N SER A 43 4.63 -29.49 16.58
CA SER A 43 3.18 -29.56 16.84
C SER A 43 2.78 -30.12 18.21
N ASP A 44 3.71 -30.82 18.88
CA ASP A 44 3.50 -31.51 20.15
C ASP A 44 3.90 -30.66 21.37
N GLU A 45 4.60 -29.54 21.17
CA GLU A 45 4.88 -28.59 22.25
C GLU A 45 3.76 -27.54 22.29
N GLU A 46 3.12 -27.32 23.44
CA GLU A 46 2.17 -26.21 23.69
C GLU A 46 2.86 -24.81 23.65
N ARG A 47 3.98 -24.68 22.93
CA ARG A 47 4.70 -23.45 22.73
C ARG A 47 4.26 -22.85 21.40
N ASN A 48 3.35 -21.88 21.47
CA ASN A 48 3.03 -21.02 20.33
C ASN A 48 4.15 -19.97 20.19
N TYR A 49 5.30 -20.36 19.63
CA TYR A 49 6.25 -19.38 19.11
C TYR A 49 5.69 -18.85 17.80
N GLN A 50 5.34 -17.57 17.77
CA GLN A 50 4.94 -16.87 16.55
C GLN A 50 5.89 -15.69 16.35
N GLY A 51 6.60 -15.70 15.22
CA GLY A 51 7.59 -14.67 14.91
C GLY A 51 6.96 -13.28 14.75
N LEU A 52 7.53 -12.27 15.43
CA LEU A 52 7.13 -10.86 15.26
C LEU A 52 7.18 -10.42 13.78
N LEU A 53 8.16 -10.91 13.02
CA LEU A 53 8.31 -10.57 11.60
C LEU A 53 7.25 -11.23 10.71
N SER A 54 6.68 -12.37 11.13
CA SER A 54 5.54 -13.06 10.49
C SER A 54 4.23 -12.25 10.65
N THR A 55 4.12 -11.46 11.71
CA THR A 55 2.98 -10.53 11.94
C THR A 55 2.92 -9.40 10.91
N ILE A 56 4.08 -8.86 10.56
CA ILE A 56 4.18 -7.69 9.68
C ILE A 56 4.11 -8.13 8.21
N VAL A 57 3.96 -9.44 7.93
CA VAL A 57 3.80 -9.96 6.56
C VAL A 57 2.67 -9.26 5.85
N ILE A 58 1.49 -9.10 6.46
CA ILE A 58 0.36 -8.42 5.84
C ILE A 58 0.71 -6.97 5.45
N VAL A 59 1.41 -6.27 6.34
CA VAL A 59 1.90 -4.91 6.11
C VAL A 59 2.94 -4.86 4.98
N PHE A 60 3.84 -5.83 4.91
CA PHE A 60 4.88 -5.88 3.88
C PHE A 60 4.39 -6.46 2.54
N SER A 61 3.38 -7.33 2.55
CA SER A 61 2.65 -7.75 1.36
C SER A 61 1.98 -6.54 0.70
N TYR A 62 1.53 -5.56 1.49
CA TYR A 62 1.10 -4.27 0.92
C TYR A 62 2.26 -3.50 0.24
N LEU A 63 3.48 -3.51 0.79
CA LEU A 63 4.64 -2.88 0.13
C LEU A 63 5.03 -3.55 -1.19
N GLN A 64 4.71 -4.83 -1.38
CA GLN A 64 4.91 -5.54 -2.65
C GLN A 64 4.24 -4.79 -3.80
N TYR A 65 3.03 -4.26 -3.60
CA TYR A 65 2.31 -3.47 -4.61
C TYR A 65 3.10 -2.23 -5.08
N CYS A 66 3.81 -1.59 -4.15
CA CYS A 66 4.59 -0.37 -4.40
C CYS A 66 6.01 -0.63 -4.93
N ALA A 67 6.39 -1.88 -5.24
CA ALA A 67 7.75 -2.19 -5.65
C ALA A 67 8.20 -1.32 -6.86
N PRO A 68 9.32 -0.57 -6.74
CA PRO A 68 9.78 0.37 -7.77
C PRO A 68 10.60 -0.34 -8.88
N ILE A 69 10.12 -1.48 -9.37
CA ILE A 69 10.78 -2.28 -10.41
C ILE A 69 10.22 -1.89 -11.78
N ARG A 70 11.07 -1.34 -12.66
CA ARG A 70 10.68 -0.89 -14.00
C ARG A 70 10.55 -2.03 -14.99
N SER A 71 11.46 -3.00 -14.92
CA SER A 71 11.46 -4.14 -15.82
C SER A 71 10.25 -5.04 -15.55
N ARG A 72 9.35 -5.15 -16.54
CA ARG A 72 8.15 -6.00 -16.46
C ARG A 72 8.47 -7.44 -16.11
N LYS A 73 9.50 -8.01 -16.74
CA LYS A 73 9.93 -9.40 -16.49
C LYS A 73 10.40 -9.54 -15.04
N ALA A 74 11.20 -8.60 -14.56
CA ALA A 74 11.68 -8.62 -13.18
C ALA A 74 10.54 -8.43 -12.17
N LEU A 75 9.57 -7.56 -12.47
CA LEU A 75 8.40 -7.32 -11.63
C LEU A 75 7.48 -8.56 -11.57
N THR A 76 7.23 -9.23 -12.70
CA THR A 76 6.48 -10.49 -12.72
C THR A 76 7.19 -11.57 -11.91
N ILE A 77 8.50 -11.74 -12.12
CA ILE A 77 9.30 -12.71 -11.36
C ILE A 77 9.24 -12.38 -9.87
N TYR A 78 9.35 -11.11 -9.50
CA TYR A 78 9.24 -10.65 -8.12
C TYR A 78 7.89 -11.02 -7.51
N PHE A 79 6.77 -10.67 -8.16
CA PHE A 79 5.43 -11.01 -7.66
C PHE A 79 5.21 -12.51 -7.53
N LEU A 80 5.61 -13.29 -8.54
CA LEU A 80 5.50 -14.75 -8.49
C LEU A 80 6.37 -15.35 -7.39
N SER A 81 7.59 -14.83 -7.18
CA SER A 81 8.50 -15.33 -6.15
C SER A 81 7.95 -15.09 -4.75
N VAL A 82 7.44 -13.87 -4.48
CA VAL A 82 6.85 -13.55 -3.18
C VAL A 82 5.59 -14.38 -2.94
N CYS A 83 4.69 -14.47 -3.94
CA CYS A 83 3.49 -15.31 -3.87
C CYS A 83 3.85 -16.78 -3.57
N LEU A 84 4.82 -17.37 -4.28
CA LEU A 84 5.24 -18.76 -4.04
C LEU A 84 5.76 -19.00 -2.61
N ILE A 85 6.50 -18.03 -2.04
CA ILE A 85 6.99 -18.14 -0.65
C ILE A 85 5.83 -18.05 0.34
N THR A 86 4.92 -17.08 0.15
CA THR A 86 3.74 -16.91 1.00
C THR A 86 2.82 -18.13 0.93
N GLU A 87 2.60 -18.67 -0.27
CA GLU A 87 1.77 -19.86 -0.48
C GLU A 87 2.37 -21.10 0.17
N ALA A 88 3.68 -21.31 0.03
CA ALA A 88 4.36 -22.40 0.72
C ALA A 88 4.18 -22.32 2.25
N ALA A 89 4.19 -21.10 2.82
CA ALA A 89 3.95 -20.87 4.23
C ALA A 89 2.49 -21.16 4.62
N THR A 90 1.52 -20.66 3.86
CA THR A 90 0.09 -20.91 4.08
C THR A 90 -0.24 -22.40 4.00
N ILE A 91 0.36 -23.13 3.05
CA ILE A 91 0.24 -24.59 2.97
C ILE A 91 0.83 -25.27 4.22
N GLY A 92 1.97 -24.78 4.74
CA GLY A 92 2.56 -25.27 5.98
C GLY A 92 1.59 -25.15 7.17
N TYR A 93 0.95 -23.99 7.32
CA TYR A 93 -0.09 -23.78 8.33
C TYR A 93 -1.32 -24.64 8.10
N LEU A 94 -1.78 -24.77 6.85
CA LEU A 94 -2.90 -25.63 6.49
C LEU A 94 -2.64 -27.09 6.91
N LEU A 95 -1.45 -27.63 6.62
CA LEU A 95 -1.06 -28.98 7.03
C LEU A 95 -1.03 -29.14 8.56
N TYR A 96 -0.58 -28.11 9.28
CA TYR A 96 -0.61 -28.09 10.74
C TYR A 96 -2.05 -28.17 11.28
N TYR A 97 -2.98 -27.36 10.77
CA TYR A 97 -4.36 -27.37 11.22
C TYR A 97 -5.14 -28.62 10.77
N ILE A 98 -4.78 -29.21 9.63
CA ILE A 98 -5.28 -30.54 9.22
C ILE A 98 -4.90 -31.60 10.26
N LYS A 99 -3.65 -31.61 10.75
CA LYS A 99 -3.21 -32.53 11.82
C LYS A 99 -4.01 -32.30 13.10
N LYS A 100 -4.27 -31.04 13.47
CA LYS A 100 -5.09 -30.67 14.63
C LYS A 100 -6.60 -30.88 14.46
N LYS A 101 -7.06 -31.19 13.24
CA LYS A 101 -8.49 -31.34 12.88
C LYS A 101 -9.33 -30.10 13.16
N ASP A 102 -8.72 -28.92 13.07
CA ASP A 102 -9.41 -27.64 13.27
C ASP A 102 -10.05 -27.15 11.97
N ILE A 103 -11.33 -27.48 11.79
CA ILE A 103 -12.06 -27.21 10.55
C ILE A 103 -12.15 -25.71 10.24
N THR A 104 -12.30 -24.86 11.26
CA THR A 104 -12.46 -23.42 11.06
C THR A 104 -11.18 -22.82 10.51
N ASN A 105 -10.03 -23.14 11.11
CA ASN A 105 -8.73 -22.66 10.63
C ASN A 105 -8.33 -23.25 9.27
N ILE A 106 -8.75 -24.49 8.97
CA ILE A 106 -8.59 -25.07 7.63
C ILE A 106 -9.34 -24.25 6.58
N ILE A 107 -10.61 -23.91 6.83
CA ILE A 107 -11.41 -23.10 5.89
C ILE A 107 -10.80 -21.72 5.70
N PHE A 108 -10.34 -21.10 6.78
CA PHE A 108 -9.66 -19.80 6.74
C PHE A 108 -8.43 -19.84 5.82
N HIS A 109 -7.47 -20.74 6.09
CA HIS A 109 -6.24 -20.80 5.29
C HIS A 109 -6.46 -21.20 3.82
N VAL A 110 -7.45 -22.05 3.53
CA VAL A 110 -7.84 -22.35 2.13
C VAL A 110 -8.39 -21.09 1.45
N SER A 111 -9.18 -20.29 2.16
CA SER A 111 -9.77 -19.07 1.62
C SER A 111 -8.70 -17.99 1.39
N SER A 112 -7.78 -17.79 2.33
CA SER A 112 -6.67 -16.84 2.18
C SER A 112 -5.73 -17.25 1.02
N LEU A 113 -5.46 -18.55 0.83
CA LEU A 113 -4.71 -19.05 -0.33
C LEU A 113 -5.39 -18.69 -1.67
N LEU A 114 -6.72 -18.80 -1.74
CA LEU A 114 -7.45 -18.40 -2.95
C LEU A 114 -7.43 -16.88 -3.17
N LEU A 115 -7.56 -16.10 -2.10
CA LEU A 115 -7.51 -14.64 -2.16
C LEU A 115 -6.13 -14.15 -2.64
N GLU A 116 -5.04 -14.67 -2.09
CA GLU A 116 -3.68 -14.27 -2.43
C GLU A 116 -3.34 -14.55 -3.91
N ILE A 117 -3.77 -15.71 -4.44
CA ILE A 117 -3.64 -16.04 -5.87
C ILE A 117 -4.43 -15.05 -6.73
N LEU A 118 -5.68 -14.77 -6.37
CA LEU A 118 -6.53 -13.83 -7.10
C LEU A 118 -5.93 -12.42 -7.06
N PHE A 119 -5.47 -11.96 -5.90
CA PHE A 119 -4.82 -10.68 -5.71
C PHE A 119 -3.54 -10.55 -6.54
N THR A 120 -2.64 -11.54 -6.45
CA THR A 120 -1.40 -11.55 -7.23
C THR A 120 -1.67 -11.55 -8.73
N SER A 121 -2.67 -12.33 -9.19
CA SER A 121 -3.05 -12.34 -10.60
C SER A 121 -3.60 -10.98 -11.06
N ALA A 122 -4.40 -10.31 -10.24
CA ALA A 122 -4.92 -8.98 -10.50
C ALA A 122 -3.80 -7.92 -10.51
N LEU A 123 -2.83 -8.00 -9.59
CA LEU A 123 -1.65 -7.13 -9.57
C LEU A 123 -0.81 -7.27 -10.84
N ILE A 124 -0.52 -8.50 -11.27
CA ILE A 124 0.20 -8.75 -12.52
C ILE A 124 -0.59 -8.19 -13.70
N TYR A 125 -1.91 -8.41 -13.74
CA TYR A 125 -2.75 -7.86 -14.80
C TYR A 125 -2.69 -6.32 -14.85
N CYS A 126 -2.84 -5.66 -13.70
CA CYS A 126 -2.85 -4.20 -13.60
C CYS A 126 -1.49 -3.58 -13.95
N ARG A 127 -0.38 -4.08 -13.37
CA ARG A 127 0.94 -3.46 -13.53
C ARG A 127 1.73 -3.94 -14.75
N VAL A 128 1.62 -5.22 -15.12
CA VAL A 128 2.45 -5.82 -16.17
C VAL A 128 1.75 -5.80 -17.52
N VAL A 129 0.46 -6.15 -17.56
CA VAL A 129 -0.30 -6.29 -18.81
C VAL A 129 -0.91 -4.95 -19.24
N ARG A 130 -1.53 -4.22 -18.30
CA ARG A 130 -2.23 -2.96 -18.57
C ARG A 130 -1.40 -1.70 -18.36
N GLU A 131 -0.24 -1.82 -17.71
CA GLU A 131 0.68 -0.72 -17.45
C GLU A 131 0.03 0.47 -16.72
N TYR A 132 -0.89 0.20 -15.80
CA TYR A 132 -1.46 1.28 -15.00
C TYR A 132 -0.40 1.87 -14.08
N GLU A 133 0.00 3.10 -14.35
CA GLU A 133 0.89 3.90 -13.49
C GLU A 133 0.16 4.54 -12.31
N SER A 134 -1.18 4.43 -12.25
CA SER A 134 -1.99 4.98 -11.17
C SER A 134 -1.75 4.22 -9.87
N HIS A 135 -0.83 4.68 -9.03
CA HIS A 135 -0.65 4.16 -7.69
C HIS A 135 -0.36 5.29 -6.71
N ILE A 136 -0.58 5.03 -5.42
CA ILE A 136 -0.05 5.92 -4.38
C ILE A 136 1.48 5.81 -4.49
N VAL A 137 2.12 6.85 -5.03
CA VAL A 137 3.58 6.99 -4.94
C VAL A 137 3.90 7.13 -3.46
N VAL A 138 4.58 6.12 -2.91
CA VAL A 138 5.00 6.15 -1.51
C VAL A 138 6.18 7.10 -1.40
N GLU A 139 5.91 8.35 -1.06
CA GLU A 139 6.98 9.31 -0.76
C GLU A 139 7.78 8.81 0.45
N ASN A 140 9.09 9.07 0.48
CA ASN A 140 9.95 8.66 1.59
C ASN A 140 9.45 9.15 2.95
N LYS A 141 8.81 10.32 3.00
CA LYS A 141 8.20 10.86 4.21
C LYS A 141 7.07 9.96 4.73
N HIS A 142 6.22 9.44 3.83
CA HIS A 142 5.13 8.53 4.20
C HIS A 142 5.68 7.18 4.64
N LEU A 143 6.70 6.64 3.96
CA LEU A 143 7.35 5.39 4.39
C LEU A 143 8.03 5.52 5.76
N PHE A 144 8.70 6.66 6.02
CA PHE A 144 9.34 6.91 7.30
C PHE A 144 8.31 7.07 8.44
N HIS A 145 7.22 7.80 8.20
CA HIS A 145 6.11 7.87 9.16
C HIS A 145 5.48 6.50 9.40
N PHE A 146 5.32 5.71 8.34
CA PHE A 146 4.79 4.35 8.43
C PHE A 146 5.70 3.44 9.26
N MET A 147 7.00 3.42 8.98
CA MET A 147 8.00 2.64 9.73
C MET A 147 8.10 3.10 11.19
N SER A 148 8.04 4.41 11.45
CA SER A 148 8.04 4.96 12.81
C SER A 148 6.78 4.57 13.59
N ARG A 149 5.60 4.57 12.95
CA ARG A 149 4.35 4.09 13.58
C ARG A 149 4.39 2.59 13.83
N LEU A 150 4.92 1.83 12.88
CA LEU A 150 5.14 0.38 13.00
C LEU A 150 6.06 0.05 14.19
N GLU A 151 7.15 0.79 14.40
CA GLU A 151 8.07 0.62 15.53
C GLU A 151 7.37 0.85 16.88
N VAL A 152 6.60 1.93 17.01
CA VAL A 152 5.83 2.25 18.22
C VAL A 152 4.81 1.15 18.52
N ILE A 153 4.09 0.70 17.48
CA ILE A 153 3.10 -0.36 17.58
C ILE A 153 3.77 -1.68 17.99
N LEU A 154 4.84 -2.11 17.32
CA LEU A 154 5.61 -3.30 17.70
C LEU A 154 6.09 -3.23 19.15
N THR A 155 6.54 -2.06 19.60
CA THR A 155 6.99 -1.83 20.99
C THR A 155 5.84 -1.98 21.99
N ILE A 156 4.64 -1.50 21.67
CA ILE A 156 3.43 -1.69 22.49
C ILE A 156 3.01 -3.17 22.54
N PHE A 157 3.32 -3.95 21.50
CA PHE A 157 2.88 -5.34 21.37
C PHE A 157 3.87 -6.38 21.90
N ILE A 158 5.16 -6.07 22.10
CA ILE A 158 6.12 -6.98 22.76
C ILE A 158 5.55 -7.62 24.05
N PRO A 159 4.87 -6.89 24.96
CA PRO A 159 4.24 -7.49 26.15
C PRO A 159 3.06 -8.42 25.85
N VAL A 160 2.33 -8.21 24.74
CA VAL A 160 1.21 -9.07 24.29
C VAL A 160 1.76 -10.38 23.73
N TYR A 161 2.89 -10.34 23.00
CA TYR A 161 3.59 -11.54 22.53
C TYR A 161 4.19 -12.41 23.64
N VAL A 162 4.46 -11.82 24.81
CA VAL A 162 4.96 -12.57 25.98
C VAL A 162 3.87 -13.44 26.61
N ASN A 163 2.58 -13.17 26.36
CA ASN A 163 1.48 -13.90 26.97
C ASN A 163 0.68 -14.71 25.93
N VAL A 164 1.03 -16.00 25.86
CA VAL A 164 0.62 -17.01 24.86
C VAL A 164 -0.89 -17.07 24.58
N LYS A 165 -1.73 -16.66 25.54
CA LYS A 165 -3.19 -16.66 25.40
C LYS A 165 -3.76 -15.57 24.47
N TYR A 166 -3.00 -14.54 24.13
CA TYR A 166 -3.50 -13.36 23.39
C TYR A 166 -2.98 -13.26 21.95
N THR A 167 -2.22 -14.26 21.48
CA THR A 167 -1.20 -14.02 20.44
C THR A 167 -1.66 -14.14 18.99
N SER A 168 -2.65 -14.99 18.67
CA SER A 168 -2.84 -15.39 17.26
C SER A 168 -3.82 -14.53 16.46
N LEU A 169 -4.93 -14.04 17.05
CA LEU A 169 -5.98 -13.30 16.32
C LEU A 169 -5.75 -11.78 16.30
N THR A 170 -5.32 -11.19 17.42
CA THR A 170 -5.16 -9.73 17.57
C THR A 170 -4.14 -9.18 16.58
N ARG A 171 -3.20 -10.03 16.17
CA ARG A 171 -2.08 -9.76 15.28
C ARG A 171 -2.47 -9.17 13.93
N ASN A 172 -3.31 -9.88 13.18
CA ASN A 172 -3.67 -9.50 11.82
C ASN A 172 -4.55 -8.25 11.82
N MET A 173 -5.36 -8.06 12.87
CA MET A 173 -6.17 -6.86 13.06
C MET A 173 -5.34 -5.59 13.22
N ILE A 174 -4.22 -5.65 13.93
CA ILE A 174 -3.33 -4.51 14.10
C ILE A 174 -2.70 -4.13 12.75
N ALA A 175 -2.29 -5.12 11.95
CA ALA A 175 -1.81 -4.89 10.60
C ALA A 175 -2.87 -4.20 9.72
N TYR A 176 -4.13 -4.62 9.82
CA TYR A 176 -5.23 -3.96 9.11
C TYR A 176 -5.50 -2.54 9.61
N PHE A 177 -5.39 -2.27 10.92
CA PHE A 177 -5.50 -0.91 11.45
C PHE A 177 -4.37 0.01 10.95
N LEU A 178 -3.15 -0.50 10.86
CA LEU A 178 -2.02 0.21 10.26
C LEU A 178 -2.26 0.56 8.78
N LEU A 179 -2.78 -0.40 8.02
CA LEU A 179 -3.13 -0.20 6.62
C LEU A 179 -4.30 0.78 6.47
N PHE A 180 -5.29 0.71 7.35
CA PHE A 180 -6.39 1.67 7.40
C PHE A 180 -5.88 3.10 7.66
N ASP A 181 -5.03 3.28 8.67
CA ASP A 181 -4.42 4.57 8.99
C ASP A 181 -3.66 5.14 7.78
N PHE A 182 -2.88 4.29 7.09
CA PHE A 182 -2.21 4.66 5.84
C PHE A 182 -3.19 5.07 4.72
N PHE A 183 -4.24 4.27 4.48
CA PHE A 183 -5.24 4.60 3.45
C PHE A 183 -6.05 5.85 3.80
N SER A 184 -6.28 6.11 5.09
CA SER A 184 -7.03 7.27 5.57
C SER A 184 -6.28 8.57 5.32
N ASP A 185 -4.95 8.58 5.42
CA ASP A 185 -4.10 9.74 5.08
C ASP A 185 -4.21 10.08 3.59
N SER A 186 -4.44 9.05 2.75
CA SER A 186 -4.66 9.18 1.31
C SER A 186 -6.13 9.40 0.91
N TYR A 187 -7.06 9.52 1.86
CA TYR A 187 -8.50 9.55 1.58
C TYR A 187 -8.93 10.66 0.60
N SER A 188 -8.28 11.82 0.65
CA SER A 188 -8.57 12.94 -0.26
C SER A 188 -8.27 12.61 -1.73
N ARG A 189 -7.42 11.62 -2.00
CA ARG A 189 -7.04 11.16 -3.33
C ARG A 189 -8.05 10.16 -3.92
N PHE A 190 -8.91 9.57 -3.10
CA PHE A 190 -9.96 8.65 -3.56
C PHE A 190 -11.15 9.42 -4.15
N GLN A 191 -11.49 9.14 -5.41
CA GLN A 191 -12.57 9.84 -6.14
C GLN A 191 -13.80 9.01 -6.45
N GLY A 192 -13.77 7.70 -6.20
CA GLY A 192 -14.93 6.82 -6.40
C GLY A 192 -15.75 6.64 -5.12
N VAL A 193 -17.08 6.62 -5.24
CA VAL A 193 -17.97 6.16 -4.16
C VAL A 193 -17.63 4.72 -3.77
N TRP A 194 -17.29 3.88 -4.74
CA TRP A 194 -16.92 2.47 -4.52
C TRP A 194 -15.68 2.30 -3.64
N ILE A 195 -14.56 2.96 -3.96
CA ILE A 195 -13.32 2.86 -3.16
C ILE A 195 -13.50 3.45 -1.75
N LYS A 196 -14.27 4.54 -1.61
CA LYS A 196 -14.62 5.11 -0.30
C LYS A 196 -15.49 4.16 0.52
N SER A 197 -16.47 3.53 -0.11
CA SER A 197 -17.34 2.55 0.54
C SER A 197 -16.55 1.31 0.96
N ALA A 198 -15.64 0.82 0.11
CA ALA A 198 -14.74 -0.29 0.43
C ALA A 198 -13.86 0.05 1.64
N LEU A 199 -13.30 1.26 1.71
CA LEU A 199 -12.52 1.72 2.86
C LEU A 199 -13.34 1.81 4.15
N TYR A 200 -14.58 2.31 4.09
CA TYR A 200 -15.47 2.33 5.25
C TYR A 200 -15.86 0.93 5.71
N LEU A 201 -16.16 0.03 4.77
CA LEU A 201 -16.46 -1.36 5.08
C LEU A 201 -15.24 -2.05 5.72
N PHE A 202 -14.05 -1.83 5.16
CA PHE A 202 -12.79 -2.36 5.71
C PHE A 202 -12.58 -1.90 7.16
N ALA A 203 -12.69 -0.60 7.43
CA ALA A 203 -12.58 -0.06 8.79
C ALA A 203 -13.62 -0.68 9.75
N THR A 204 -14.85 -0.83 9.28
CA THR A 204 -15.95 -1.40 10.07
C THR A 204 -15.71 -2.87 10.37
N THR A 205 -15.32 -3.68 9.38
CA THR A 205 -15.08 -5.13 9.55
C THR A 205 -13.87 -5.38 10.44
N THR A 206 -12.79 -4.62 10.29
CA THR A 206 -11.62 -4.70 11.19
C THR A 206 -11.99 -4.31 12.62
N THR A 207 -12.83 -3.28 12.80
CA THR A 207 -13.30 -2.89 14.14
C THR A 207 -14.19 -3.95 14.77
N VAL A 208 -15.10 -4.56 13.98
CA VAL A 208 -15.96 -5.66 14.44
C VAL A 208 -15.10 -6.84 14.87
N ALA A 209 -14.11 -7.22 14.07
CA ALA A 209 -13.22 -8.33 14.39
C ALA A 209 -12.52 -8.14 15.74
N VAL A 210 -11.87 -6.98 15.96
CA VAL A 210 -11.24 -6.66 17.24
C VAL A 210 -12.23 -6.62 18.40
N ALA A 211 -13.42 -6.03 18.20
CA ALA A 211 -14.43 -5.99 19.24
C ALA A 211 -14.88 -7.41 19.63
N THR A 212 -15.14 -8.28 18.65
CA THR A 212 -15.54 -9.67 18.92
C THR A 212 -14.42 -10.46 19.57
N GLU A 213 -13.17 -10.24 19.17
CA GLU A 213 -12.02 -10.87 19.79
C GLU A 213 -11.85 -10.45 21.26
N TRP A 214 -12.03 -9.16 21.55
CA TRP A 214 -11.98 -8.67 22.93
C TRP A 214 -13.10 -9.28 23.79
N VAL A 215 -14.30 -9.41 23.23
CA VAL A 215 -15.41 -10.08 23.92
C VAL A 215 -15.08 -11.55 24.18
N TYR A 216 -14.48 -12.25 23.21
CA TYR A 216 -13.98 -13.62 23.38
C TYR A 216 -12.96 -13.72 24.52
N PHE A 217 -12.00 -12.80 24.63
CA PHE A 217 -11.03 -12.85 25.71
C PHE A 217 -11.64 -12.66 27.10
N ASN A 218 -12.70 -11.86 27.21
CA ASN A 218 -13.36 -11.61 28.49
C ASN A 218 -14.36 -12.70 28.89
N HIS A 219 -15.03 -13.34 27.92
CA HIS A 219 -16.15 -14.25 28.17
C HIS A 219 -15.87 -15.71 27.77
N HIS A 220 -14.79 -15.97 27.03
CA HIS A 220 -14.38 -17.27 26.50
C HIS A 220 -15.46 -18.01 25.69
N GLU A 221 -16.35 -17.26 25.03
CA GLU A 221 -17.39 -17.81 24.17
C GLU A 221 -16.88 -17.98 22.74
N HIS A 222 -16.65 -19.22 22.31
CA HIS A 222 -16.09 -19.58 20.99
C HIS A 222 -16.86 -19.02 19.78
N ILE A 223 -18.11 -18.61 19.94
CA ILE A 223 -18.87 -17.98 18.85
C ILE A 223 -18.23 -16.65 18.41
N TYR A 224 -17.66 -15.87 19.35
CA TYR A 224 -17.02 -14.61 19.03
C TYR A 224 -15.65 -14.80 18.36
N GLU A 225 -14.95 -15.88 18.69
CA GLU A 225 -13.72 -16.29 18.00
C GLU A 225 -14.00 -16.58 16.52
N GLN A 226 -15.06 -17.33 16.22
CA GLN A 226 -15.46 -17.61 14.83
C GLN A 226 -15.87 -16.35 14.06
N VAL A 227 -16.64 -15.45 14.69
CA VAL A 227 -17.02 -14.18 14.06
C VAL A 227 -15.80 -13.32 13.78
N SER A 228 -14.82 -13.29 14.69
CA SER A 228 -13.57 -12.56 14.48
C SER A 228 -12.79 -13.11 13.28
N ILE A 229 -12.64 -14.43 13.16
CA ILE A 229 -11.96 -15.07 12.02
C ILE A 229 -12.67 -14.76 10.69
N VAL A 230 -14.00 -14.77 10.66
CA VAL A 230 -14.76 -14.42 9.45
C VAL A 230 -14.58 -12.94 9.09
N ALA A 231 -14.66 -12.05 10.08
CA ALA A 231 -14.46 -10.62 9.87
C ALA A 231 -13.03 -10.28 9.43
N GLU A 232 -12.05 -11.08 9.87
CA GLU A 232 -10.66 -11.05 9.39
C GLU A 232 -10.57 -11.31 7.89
N LEU A 233 -11.10 -12.44 7.44
CA LEU A 233 -11.08 -12.85 6.03
C LEU A 233 -11.78 -11.82 5.13
N VAL A 234 -12.88 -11.24 5.61
CA VAL A 234 -13.57 -10.16 4.89
C VAL A 234 -12.71 -8.90 4.83
N SER A 235 -12.02 -8.56 5.92
CA SER A 235 -11.12 -7.40 5.95
C SER A 235 -9.92 -7.58 5.01
N GLU A 236 -9.37 -8.80 4.93
CA GLU A 236 -8.32 -9.19 3.98
C GLU A 236 -8.75 -8.91 2.53
N GLY A 237 -9.89 -9.49 2.11
CA GLY A 237 -10.40 -9.28 0.75
C GLY A 237 -10.78 -7.83 0.43
N LEU A 238 -11.28 -7.07 1.42
CA LEU A 238 -11.55 -5.64 1.26
C LEU A 238 -10.27 -4.82 1.12
N CYS A 239 -9.22 -5.18 1.87
CA CYS A 239 -7.91 -4.58 1.72
C CYS A 239 -7.41 -4.79 0.29
N ASP A 240 -7.37 -6.02 -0.20
CA ASP A 240 -6.96 -6.34 -1.58
C ASP A 240 -7.77 -5.56 -2.63
N LEU A 241 -9.08 -5.47 -2.44
CA LEU A 241 -9.95 -4.69 -3.30
C LEU A 241 -9.57 -3.21 -3.31
N ILE A 242 -9.30 -2.60 -2.15
CA ILE A 242 -8.87 -1.19 -2.05
C ILE A 242 -7.56 -0.98 -2.82
N ILE A 243 -6.61 -1.91 -2.73
CA ILE A 243 -5.33 -1.86 -3.44
C ILE A 243 -5.56 -1.90 -4.95
N ILE A 244 -6.32 -2.90 -5.42
CA ILE A 244 -6.58 -3.09 -6.85
C ILE A 244 -7.34 -1.90 -7.44
N LEU A 245 -8.33 -1.35 -6.71
CA LEU A 245 -9.10 -0.20 -7.15
C LEU A 245 -8.24 1.05 -7.36
N GLN A 246 -7.09 1.19 -6.69
CA GLN A 246 -6.18 2.33 -6.87
C GLN A 246 -5.58 2.41 -8.27
N PHE A 247 -5.42 1.28 -8.97
CA PHE A 247 -4.91 1.23 -10.34
C PHE A 247 -5.86 1.82 -11.38
N PHE A 248 -7.14 1.98 -11.04
CA PHE A 248 -8.13 2.48 -11.98
C PHE A 248 -8.27 4.00 -11.85
N PRO A 249 -8.07 4.76 -12.94
CA PRO A 249 -8.05 6.23 -12.90
C PRO A 249 -9.39 6.85 -12.49
N PHE A 250 -10.51 6.13 -12.64
CA PHE A 250 -11.83 6.55 -12.17
C PHE A 250 -11.97 6.54 -10.63
N HIS A 251 -11.07 5.84 -9.93
CA HIS A 251 -11.13 5.68 -8.48
C HIS A 251 -10.02 6.42 -7.75
N PHE A 252 -8.92 6.76 -8.42
CA PHE A 252 -7.74 7.39 -7.80
C PHE A 252 -7.24 8.63 -8.56
N LYS A 253 -6.99 9.71 -7.82
CA LYS A 253 -6.49 11.00 -8.32
C LYS A 253 -4.96 10.97 -8.30
N THR A 254 -4.30 10.86 -9.45
CA THR A 254 -2.83 10.87 -9.54
C THR A 254 -2.25 12.24 -9.17
N GLN A 255 -1.05 12.23 -8.59
CA GLN A 255 -0.33 13.43 -8.10
C GLN A 255 -0.10 14.46 -9.22
N HIS A 256 0.09 13.98 -10.45
CA HIS A 256 0.19 14.81 -11.66
C HIS A 256 -1.08 15.65 -11.92
N VAL A 257 -2.26 15.05 -11.80
CA VAL A 257 -3.55 15.76 -11.99
C VAL A 257 -3.76 16.80 -10.89
N ASN A 258 -3.35 16.51 -9.65
CA ASN A 258 -3.40 17.49 -8.56
C ASN A 258 -2.39 18.64 -8.76
N ASN A 259 -1.20 18.36 -9.28
CA ASN A 259 -0.20 19.39 -9.58
C ASN A 259 -0.64 20.27 -10.76
N ILE A 260 -1.21 19.70 -11.82
CA ILE A 260 -1.81 20.45 -12.92
C ILE A 260 -2.99 21.28 -12.42
N ALA A 261 -3.90 20.70 -11.63
CA ALA A 261 -5.02 21.45 -11.06
C ALA A 261 -4.54 22.58 -10.16
N ARG A 262 -3.50 22.36 -9.34
CA ARG A 262 -2.90 23.38 -8.47
C ARG A 262 -2.21 24.48 -9.27
N GLN A 263 -1.48 24.13 -10.33
CA GLN A 263 -0.87 25.10 -11.24
C GLN A 263 -1.94 25.91 -11.99
N ALA A 264 -2.99 25.26 -12.50
CA ALA A 264 -4.11 25.94 -13.15
C ALA A 264 -4.83 26.89 -12.18
N LEU A 265 -4.99 26.51 -10.91
CA LEU A 265 -5.62 27.33 -9.88
C LEU A 265 -4.72 28.50 -9.46
N LEU A 266 -3.40 28.31 -9.40
CA LEU A 266 -2.42 29.38 -9.18
C LEU A 266 -2.40 30.37 -10.34
N ILE A 267 -2.42 29.89 -11.59
CA ILE A 267 -2.51 30.71 -12.79
C ILE A 267 -3.81 31.53 -12.79
N HIS A 268 -4.94 30.89 -12.50
CA HIS A 268 -6.23 31.57 -12.43
C HIS A 268 -6.28 32.64 -11.33
N ARG A 269 -5.68 32.36 -10.16
CA ARG A 269 -5.60 33.30 -9.03
C ARG A 269 -4.68 34.49 -9.34
N ASN A 270 -3.57 34.26 -10.04
CA ASN A 270 -2.68 35.32 -10.50
C ASN A 270 -3.34 36.20 -11.57
N LEU A 271 -4.11 35.61 -12.49
CA LEU A 271 -4.94 36.32 -13.47
C LEU A 271 -6.02 37.17 -12.79
N HIS A 272 -6.69 36.65 -11.76
CA HIS A 272 -7.66 37.43 -11.02
C HIS A 272 -7.02 38.56 -10.20
N ALA A 273 -5.82 38.35 -9.66
CA ALA A 273 -5.08 39.39 -8.94
C ALA A 273 -4.58 40.51 -9.86
N SER A 274 -4.19 40.20 -11.10
CA SER A 274 -3.82 41.21 -12.10
C SER A 274 -5.02 42.00 -12.62
N ILE A 275 -6.21 41.39 -12.68
CA ILE A 275 -7.46 42.07 -13.04
C ILE A 275 -8.00 42.92 -11.87
N ALA A 276 -7.84 42.47 -10.63
CA ALA A 276 -8.31 43.17 -9.42
C ALA A 276 -7.39 44.33 -9.00
N ASN A 277 -6.17 44.40 -9.52
CA ASN A 277 -5.31 45.57 -9.49
C ASN A 277 -5.30 46.23 -10.88
N PRO A 278 -6.39 46.91 -11.32
CA PRO A 278 -6.26 47.82 -12.42
C PRO A 278 -5.26 48.89 -11.99
N SER A 279 -4.13 48.94 -12.70
CA SER A 279 -3.18 50.03 -12.58
C SER A 279 -3.96 51.34 -12.58
N ILE A 280 -3.86 52.08 -11.49
CA ILE A 280 -4.25 53.49 -11.47
C ILE A 280 -3.41 54.12 -12.59
N PRO A 281 -4.03 54.75 -13.61
CA PRO A 281 -3.29 55.38 -14.67
C PRO A 281 -2.65 56.66 -14.10
N ASN A 282 -1.46 56.52 -13.53
CA ASN A 282 -0.57 57.66 -13.40
C ASN A 282 0.12 57.81 -14.75
N GLY A 283 -0.21 58.92 -15.41
CA GLY A 283 0.59 59.42 -16.51
C GLY A 283 2.05 59.57 -16.11
N ASP A 284 2.88 59.45 -17.13
CA ASP A 284 4.32 59.74 -17.20
C ASP A 284 5.31 58.59 -16.99
N ALA A 285 5.84 58.16 -18.15
CA ALA A 285 7.22 57.79 -18.44
C ALA A 285 7.86 56.58 -17.71
N ASN A 286 7.74 55.39 -18.32
CA ASN A 286 8.88 54.57 -18.81
C ASN A 286 8.39 53.16 -19.19
N GLU A 287 8.03 52.98 -20.47
CA GLU A 287 7.85 51.67 -21.08
C GLU A 287 9.21 51.01 -21.32
N THR A 288 9.67 50.16 -20.41
CA THR A 288 10.75 49.21 -20.76
C THR A 288 10.84 47.93 -19.92
N SER A 289 9.92 47.65 -18.98
CA SER A 289 10.09 46.49 -18.07
C SER A 289 8.99 45.43 -18.07
N GLN A 290 7.81 45.65 -18.68
CA GLN A 290 6.73 44.64 -18.68
C GLN A 290 6.68 43.73 -19.91
N ASN A 291 7.35 44.10 -21.01
CA ASN A 291 7.45 43.25 -22.20
C ASN A 291 8.46 42.08 -22.06
N GLY A 292 9.28 42.07 -21.01
CA GLY A 292 10.26 41.01 -20.74
C GLY A 292 9.65 39.76 -20.09
N GLU A 293 8.74 39.92 -19.13
CA GLU A 293 8.11 38.79 -18.42
C GLU A 293 7.11 38.02 -19.30
N ILE A 294 6.36 38.72 -20.15
CA ILE A 294 5.37 38.08 -21.04
C ILE A 294 6.09 37.32 -22.18
N LYS A 295 7.24 37.82 -22.66
CA LYS A 295 8.10 37.09 -23.60
C LYS A 295 8.75 35.86 -22.97
N GLY A 296 9.23 35.95 -21.72
CA GLY A 296 9.84 34.82 -21.03
C GLY A 296 8.87 33.66 -20.79
N ILE A 297 7.59 33.96 -20.49
CA ILE A 297 6.56 32.93 -20.30
C ILE A 297 6.14 32.31 -21.65
N ALA A 298 6.07 33.09 -22.74
CA ALA A 298 5.78 32.56 -24.07
C ALA A 298 6.90 31.68 -24.65
N GLU A 299 8.18 31.99 -24.35
CA GLU A 299 9.32 31.14 -24.73
C GLU A 299 9.38 29.83 -23.92
N LEU A 300 9.01 29.84 -22.63
CA LEU A 300 8.90 28.63 -21.80
C LEU A 300 7.77 27.69 -22.24
N VAL A 301 6.65 28.24 -22.72
CA VAL A 301 5.54 27.43 -23.26
C VAL A 301 5.91 26.82 -24.61
N ASN A 302 6.58 27.55 -25.51
CA ASN A 302 6.98 27.02 -26.82
C ASN A 302 8.13 25.99 -26.74
N THR A 303 9.06 26.11 -25.79
CA THR A 303 10.12 25.12 -25.57
C THR A 303 9.60 23.81 -24.94
N SER A 304 8.51 23.88 -24.18
CA SER A 304 7.85 22.67 -23.66
C SER A 304 7.12 21.86 -24.73
N SER A 305 6.60 22.49 -25.79
CA SER A 305 5.97 21.79 -26.91
C SER A 305 6.96 21.29 -27.97
N SER A 306 8.11 21.95 -28.17
CA SER A 306 9.10 21.51 -29.17
C SER A 306 9.85 20.25 -28.75
N ASN A 307 10.09 20.06 -27.44
CA ASN A 307 10.79 18.88 -26.93
C ASN A 307 9.96 17.59 -26.98
N GLU A 308 8.62 17.68 -27.11
CA GLU A 308 7.77 16.50 -27.38
C GLU A 308 7.67 16.14 -28.86
N THR A 309 8.07 17.03 -29.78
CA THR A 309 7.96 16.76 -31.22
C THR A 309 9.25 16.16 -31.80
N GLU A 310 10.42 16.48 -31.25
CA GLU A 310 11.71 15.93 -31.74
C GLU A 310 12.06 14.54 -31.18
N LEU A 311 11.41 14.06 -30.11
CA LEU A 311 11.69 12.72 -29.56
C LEU A 311 10.89 11.58 -30.23
N ASN A 312 10.00 11.87 -31.18
CA ASN A 312 9.19 10.88 -31.89
C ASN A 312 9.66 10.56 -33.33
N THR A 313 10.85 11.05 -33.73
CA THR A 313 11.43 10.75 -35.07
C THR A 313 12.84 10.16 -35.06
N SER A 314 13.35 9.72 -33.91
CA SER A 314 14.56 8.89 -33.88
C SER A 314 14.60 7.94 -32.69
N MET A 315 13.82 6.87 -32.76
CA MET A 315 14.16 5.49 -32.35
C MET A 315 12.96 4.56 -32.57
#